data_AF-A0A1V5TFW3-F1
#
_entry.id   AF-A0A1V5TFW3-F1
#
_cell.length_a   1.000
_cell.length_b   1.000
_cell.length_c   1.000
_cell.angle_alpha   90.00
_cell.angle_beta   90.00
_cell.angle_gamma   90.00
#
_symmetry.space_group_name_H-M   'P 1'
#
loop_
_entity.id
_entity.type
_entity.pdbx_description
1 polymer ?
#
loop_
_entity_poly.entity_id
_entity_poly.type
_entity_poly.pdbx_seq_one_letter_code
_entity_poly.pdbx_strand_id
1 'polypeptide(L)'
;MIKSAVPKAKKIPNYFRAVHGITPVADIKNLAAQREMTITDYLLAAMLYALYRNAPRPYKKPVKINVPANLRTVFGTPSRRNFALFANIGFDPSKKADFSFDDIAEEIKGKLKQGVSREELEKMVSLNVKTASSPLVRFMPNAVKHMIVKLGFRYSGQKKFSLCMTNIGIVKMPPEMAAHVDRVESLLGGTPFKRLSADIISDGKMMLITFTGDNKSMAVQRDFFRFLAGRGARIRVECNDWESWGGEA
;
A
#
# COMPACT_ATOMS: atom_id res chain seq x y z
N MET A 1 -11.45 -14.55 -11.85
CA MET A 1 -10.27 -13.66 -11.74
C MET A 1 -10.74 -12.26 -11.36
N ILE A 2 -10.60 -11.87 -10.08
CA ILE A 2 -11.13 -10.60 -9.56
C ILE A 2 -10.25 -9.44 -10.04
N LYS A 3 -10.79 -8.55 -10.88
CA LYS A 3 -10.11 -7.37 -11.41
C LYS A 3 -10.46 -6.16 -10.53
N SER A 4 -9.47 -5.58 -9.85
CA SER A 4 -9.57 -4.36 -9.04
C SER A 4 -9.70 -3.14 -9.95
N ALA A 5 -10.61 -2.21 -9.65
CA ALA A 5 -10.71 -0.96 -10.39
C ALA A 5 -9.65 0.02 -9.91
N VAL A 6 -9.05 0.72 -10.87
CA VAL A 6 -8.21 1.88 -10.64
C VAL A 6 -8.67 2.91 -11.67
N PRO A 7 -8.82 4.19 -11.29
CA PRO A 7 -8.98 5.24 -12.28
C PRO A 7 -7.83 5.15 -13.28
N LYS A 8 -8.12 5.19 -14.59
CA LYS A 8 -7.06 5.34 -15.61
C LYS A 8 -6.45 6.74 -15.44
N ALA A 9 -5.50 6.88 -14.52
CA ALA A 9 -4.88 8.16 -14.22
C ALA A 9 -3.92 8.56 -15.34
N LYS A 10 -4.06 9.80 -15.82
CA LYS A 10 -3.15 10.40 -16.80
C LYS A 10 -1.76 10.58 -16.16
N LYS A 11 -0.70 10.21 -16.90
CA LYS A 11 0.70 10.29 -16.47
C LYS A 11 1.26 11.70 -16.69
N ILE A 12 2.17 12.13 -15.82
CA ILE A 12 3.15 13.19 -16.11
C ILE A 12 4.49 12.51 -16.47
N PRO A 13 5.03 12.70 -17.69
CA PRO A 13 6.32 12.13 -18.09
C PRO A 13 7.46 12.59 -17.18
N ASN A 14 8.41 11.68 -16.87
CA ASN A 14 9.63 11.97 -16.10
C ASN A 14 9.42 12.68 -14.76
N TYR A 15 8.29 12.43 -14.12
CA TYR A 15 7.89 13.11 -12.90
C TYR A 15 7.64 12.11 -11.78
N PHE A 16 8.19 12.40 -10.61
CA PHE A 16 8.04 11.60 -9.40
C PHE A 16 7.49 12.49 -8.29
N ARG A 17 6.17 12.44 -8.09
CA ARG A 17 5.51 13.15 -7.00
C ARG A 17 5.69 12.38 -5.70
N ALA A 18 6.02 13.08 -4.63
CA ALA A 18 6.00 12.63 -3.26
C ALA A 18 5.16 13.61 -2.44
N VAL A 19 4.10 13.08 -1.82
CA VAL A 19 3.22 13.82 -0.91
C VAL A 19 3.38 13.20 0.47
N HIS A 20 3.99 13.93 1.38
CA HIS A 20 4.26 13.50 2.75
C HIS A 20 3.17 14.02 3.68
N GLY A 21 2.59 13.13 4.48
CA GLY A 21 1.81 13.50 5.66
C GLY A 21 2.59 13.16 6.92
N ILE A 22 2.96 14.17 7.68
CA ILE A 22 3.69 14.06 8.94
C ILE A 22 2.70 14.20 10.07
N THR A 23 2.61 13.19 10.92
CA THR A 23 1.63 13.14 12.02
C THR A 23 2.20 12.46 13.25
N PRO A 24 1.84 12.89 14.48
CA PRO A 24 2.18 12.15 15.68
C PRO A 24 1.61 10.73 15.63
N VAL A 25 2.43 9.73 15.98
CA VAL A 25 2.00 8.32 16.06
C VAL A 25 0.80 8.17 17.00
N ALA A 26 0.79 8.93 18.10
CA ALA A 26 -0.27 8.91 19.09
C ALA A 26 -1.64 9.26 18.48
N ASP A 27 -1.71 10.23 17.57
CA ASP A 27 -2.96 10.67 16.96
C ASP A 27 -3.57 9.52 16.14
N ILE A 28 -2.76 8.86 15.30
CA ILE A 28 -3.22 7.71 14.50
C ILE A 28 -3.53 6.50 15.39
N LYS A 29 -2.72 6.26 16.43
CA LYS A 29 -2.95 5.18 17.40
C LYS A 29 -4.30 5.34 18.11
N ASN A 30 -4.64 6.55 18.53
CA ASN A 30 -5.91 6.85 19.19
C ASN A 30 -7.10 6.61 18.25
N LEU A 31 -7.01 7.07 17.00
CA LEU A 31 -8.03 6.83 15.98
C LEU A 31 -8.24 5.34 15.70
N ALA A 32 -7.15 4.57 15.62
CA ALA A 32 -7.21 3.13 15.43
C ALA A 32 -7.82 2.42 16.67
N ALA A 33 -7.43 2.83 17.88
CA ALA A 33 -7.90 2.26 19.14
C ALA A 33 -9.41 2.46 19.34
N GLN A 34 -9.97 3.61 18.95
CA GLN A 34 -11.42 3.88 18.98
C GLN A 34 -12.25 2.88 18.18
N ARG A 35 -11.62 2.12 17.27
CA ARG A 35 -12.26 1.10 16.43
C ARG A 35 -11.69 -0.30 16.66
N GLU A 36 -10.86 -0.47 17.69
CA GLU A 36 -10.15 -1.72 18.01
C GLU A 36 -9.34 -2.25 16.81
N MET A 37 -8.73 -1.34 16.05
CA MET A 37 -7.92 -1.66 14.89
C MET A 37 -6.44 -1.49 15.21
N THR A 38 -5.59 -2.20 14.49
CA THR A 38 -4.18 -1.83 14.42
C THR A 38 -4.02 -0.53 13.63
N ILE A 39 -2.91 0.19 13.85
CA ILE A 39 -2.56 1.37 13.03
C ILE A 39 -2.62 1.04 11.54
N THR A 40 -2.05 -0.11 11.14
CA THR A 40 -2.01 -0.53 9.74
C THR A 40 -3.41 -0.79 9.19
N ASP A 41 -4.28 -1.48 9.94
CA ASP A 41 -5.66 -1.73 9.50
C ASP A 41 -6.44 -0.42 9.34
N TYR A 42 -6.29 0.52 10.28
CA TYR A 42 -6.96 1.81 10.22
C TYR A 42 -6.52 2.64 9.00
N LEU A 43 -5.21 2.70 8.75
CA LEU A 43 -4.66 3.39 7.58
C LEU A 43 -5.09 2.72 6.27
N LEU A 44 -5.15 1.38 6.23
CA LEU A 44 -5.71 0.64 5.10
C LEU A 44 -7.17 1.03 4.83
N ALA A 45 -8.00 1.08 5.87
CA ALA A 45 -9.41 1.47 5.75
C ALA A 45 -9.53 2.89 5.20
N ALA A 46 -8.72 3.83 5.73
CA ALA A 46 -8.75 5.23 5.30
C ALA A 46 -8.29 5.37 3.84
N MET A 47 -7.23 4.65 3.43
CA MET A 47 -6.78 4.63 2.03
C MET A 47 -7.80 3.99 1.09
N LEU A 48 -8.43 2.88 1.49
CA LEU A 48 -9.49 2.23 0.72
C LEU A 48 -10.71 3.14 0.57
N TYR A 49 -11.10 3.85 1.63
CA TYR A 49 -12.18 4.83 1.59
C TYR A 49 -11.85 5.99 0.64
N ALA A 50 -10.64 6.56 0.73
CA ALA A 50 -10.20 7.62 -0.19
C ALA A 50 -10.17 7.15 -1.66
N LEU A 51 -9.69 5.93 -1.92
CA LEU A 51 -9.72 5.31 -3.25
C LEU A 51 -11.16 5.13 -3.76
N TYR A 52 -12.07 4.66 -2.88
CA TYR A 52 -13.48 4.44 -3.21
C TYR A 52 -14.23 5.74 -3.53
N ARG A 53 -14.00 6.80 -2.74
CA ARG A 53 -14.62 8.11 -2.97
C ARG A 53 -14.17 8.79 -4.26
N ASN A 54 -12.93 8.53 -4.69
CA ASN A 54 -12.35 9.09 -5.91
C ASN A 54 -12.47 8.19 -7.14
N ALA A 55 -13.22 7.11 -7.01
CA ALA A 55 -13.38 6.11 -8.03
C ALA A 55 -14.55 6.47 -8.98
N PRO A 56 -14.40 6.30 -10.31
CA PRO A 56 -15.47 6.62 -11.25
C PRO A 56 -16.70 5.72 -11.03
N ARG A 57 -17.88 6.32 -10.89
CA ARG A 57 -19.15 5.60 -10.74
C ARG A 57 -19.75 5.25 -12.12
N PRO A 58 -20.52 4.16 -12.26
CA PRO A 58 -20.79 3.13 -11.25
C PRO A 58 -19.58 2.20 -11.05
N TYR A 59 -19.33 1.81 -9.81
CA TYR A 59 -18.11 1.07 -9.47
C TYR A 59 -18.38 -0.43 -9.35
N LYS A 60 -17.86 -1.22 -10.30
CA LYS A 60 -18.20 -2.65 -10.48
C LYS A 60 -17.04 -3.61 -10.23
N LYS A 61 -15.98 -3.16 -9.58
CA LYS A 61 -14.73 -3.91 -9.41
C LYS A 61 -14.23 -3.73 -7.98
N PRO A 62 -13.55 -4.72 -7.38
CA PRO A 62 -13.01 -4.55 -6.03
C PRO A 62 -12.02 -3.40 -5.91
N VAL A 63 -11.90 -2.86 -4.69
CA VAL A 63 -10.83 -1.94 -4.30
C VAL A 63 -9.94 -2.72 -3.36
N LYS A 64 -8.67 -2.90 -3.72
CA LYS A 64 -7.72 -3.66 -2.89
C LYS A 64 -6.40 -2.92 -2.75
N ILE A 65 -5.75 -3.06 -1.61
CA ILE A 65 -4.41 -2.58 -1.34
C ILE A 65 -3.52 -3.81 -1.17
N ASN A 66 -2.38 -3.79 -1.86
CA ASN A 66 -1.38 -4.84 -1.77
C ASN A 66 -0.36 -4.47 -0.70
N VAL A 67 -0.25 -5.30 0.34
CA VAL A 67 0.59 -5.07 1.52
C VAL A 67 1.66 -6.16 1.60
N PRO A 68 2.96 -5.81 1.63
CA PRO A 68 4.02 -6.79 1.79
C PRO A 68 4.05 -7.34 3.22
N ALA A 69 4.19 -8.66 3.35
CA ALA A 69 4.42 -9.38 4.59
C ALA A 69 5.90 -9.74 4.70
N ASN A 70 6.56 -9.33 5.79
CA ASN A 70 7.93 -9.72 6.07
C ASN A 70 7.97 -11.18 6.53
N LEU A 71 8.42 -12.08 5.67
CA LEU A 71 8.46 -13.50 5.97
C LEU A 71 9.50 -13.85 7.05
N ARG A 72 10.47 -12.96 7.31
CA ARG A 72 11.53 -13.20 8.30
C ARG A 72 10.99 -13.22 9.72
N THR A 73 10.01 -12.36 10.02
CA THR A 73 9.38 -12.33 11.34
C THR A 73 8.53 -13.57 11.59
N VAL A 74 8.03 -14.21 10.53
CA VAL A 74 7.19 -15.42 10.62
C VAL A 74 8.02 -16.70 10.65
N PHE A 75 9.09 -16.79 9.85
CA PHE A 75 9.89 -18.00 9.69
C PHE A 75 11.27 -17.96 10.36
N GLY A 76 11.67 -16.84 10.97
CA GLY A 76 12.94 -16.74 11.71
C GLY A 76 14.20 -16.90 10.84
N THR A 77 14.17 -16.49 9.57
CA THR A 77 15.31 -16.69 8.65
C THR A 77 16.33 -15.55 8.70
N PRO A 78 17.65 -15.84 8.67
CA PRO A 78 18.71 -14.82 8.61
C PRO A 78 18.90 -14.22 7.22
N SER A 79 18.07 -14.59 6.23
CA SER A 79 18.22 -14.15 4.85
C SER A 79 18.19 -12.62 4.71
N ARG A 80 19.28 -12.06 4.17
CA ARG A 80 19.39 -10.64 3.81
C ARG A 80 18.81 -10.31 2.42
N ARG A 81 18.45 -11.32 1.62
CA ARG A 81 17.78 -11.11 0.33
C ARG A 81 16.32 -10.71 0.55
N ASN A 82 15.66 -10.15 -0.47
CA ASN A 82 14.23 -9.85 -0.41
C ASN A 82 13.43 -11.14 -0.15
N PHE A 83 12.74 -11.18 1.00
CA PHE A 83 11.94 -12.31 1.45
C PHE A 83 10.58 -11.81 1.95
N ALA A 84 9.71 -11.50 0.99
CA ALA A 84 8.37 -10.97 1.22
C ALA A 84 7.34 -11.66 0.33
N LEU A 85 6.15 -11.86 0.89
CA LEU A 85 4.92 -12.17 0.14
C LEU A 85 3.94 -11.02 0.28
N PHE A 86 2.79 -11.10 -0.37
CA PHE A 86 1.83 -9.99 -0.38
C PHE A 86 0.41 -10.43 -0.03
N ALA A 87 -0.20 -9.69 0.89
CA ALA A 87 -1.62 -9.78 1.19
C ALA A 87 -2.38 -8.72 0.38
N ASN A 88 -3.50 -9.11 -0.25
CA ASN A 88 -4.36 -8.19 -0.99
C ASN A 88 -5.62 -7.91 -0.18
N ILE A 89 -5.61 -6.80 0.55
CA ILE A 89 -6.68 -6.43 1.49
C ILE A 89 -7.63 -5.45 0.83
N GLY A 90 -8.93 -5.66 0.97
CA GLY A 90 -9.92 -4.76 0.41
C GLY A 90 -11.32 -5.33 0.42
N PHE A 91 -12.19 -4.67 -0.33
CA PHE A 91 -13.62 -4.93 -0.34
C PHE A 91 -14.20 -4.92 -1.75
N ASP A 92 -15.42 -5.45 -1.88
CA ASP A 92 -16.17 -5.41 -3.14
C ASP A 92 -17.30 -4.37 -3.05
N PRO A 93 -17.12 -3.19 -3.66
CA PRO A 93 -18.11 -2.12 -3.67
C PRO A 93 -19.37 -2.43 -4.48
N SER A 94 -19.43 -3.54 -5.23
CA SER A 94 -20.65 -3.97 -5.91
C SER A 94 -21.70 -4.57 -4.97
N LYS A 95 -21.33 -4.88 -3.72
CA LYS A 95 -22.22 -5.50 -2.73
C LYS A 95 -23.28 -4.56 -2.14
N LYS A 96 -23.09 -3.24 -2.23
CA LYS A 96 -23.97 -2.22 -1.65
C LYS A 96 -23.92 -0.93 -2.48
N ALA A 97 -24.98 -0.13 -2.47
CA ALA A 97 -25.07 1.10 -3.25
C ALA A 97 -24.00 2.14 -2.86
N ASP A 98 -23.79 2.34 -1.56
CA ASP A 98 -22.73 3.19 -1.03
C ASP A 98 -22.07 2.57 0.20
N PHE A 99 -20.77 2.79 0.34
CA PHE A 99 -19.97 2.34 1.48
C PHE A 99 -19.51 3.55 2.31
N SER A 100 -19.86 3.54 3.58
CA SER A 100 -19.27 4.44 4.58
C SER A 100 -17.84 3.98 4.92
N PHE A 101 -17.08 4.83 5.62
CA PHE A 101 -15.80 4.40 6.18
C PHE A 101 -15.97 3.23 7.14
N ASP A 102 -17.03 3.24 7.94
CA ASP A 102 -17.29 2.23 8.97
C ASP A 102 -17.60 0.87 8.33
N ASP A 103 -18.37 0.86 7.23
CA ASP A 103 -18.60 -0.36 6.44
C ASP A 103 -17.27 -0.96 5.92
N ILE A 104 -16.36 -0.12 5.41
CA ILE A 104 -15.06 -0.58 4.89
C ILE A 104 -14.16 -1.05 6.02
N ALA A 105 -14.09 -0.30 7.12
CA ALA A 105 -13.27 -0.62 8.28
C ALA A 105 -13.66 -1.97 8.86
N GLU A 106 -14.96 -2.22 9.02
CA GLU A 106 -15.47 -3.51 9.51
C GLU A 106 -15.19 -4.63 8.51
N GLU A 107 -15.40 -4.41 7.21
CA GLU A 107 -15.13 -5.44 6.21
C GLU A 107 -13.65 -5.86 6.18
N ILE A 108 -12.69 -4.98 6.51
CA ILE A 108 -11.27 -5.33 6.47
C ILE A 108 -10.65 -5.64 7.83
N LYS A 109 -11.35 -5.40 8.93
CA LYS A 109 -10.84 -5.60 10.30
C LYS A 109 -10.29 -7.03 10.44
N GLY A 110 -9.03 -7.16 10.86
CA GLY A 110 -8.36 -8.44 11.03
C GLY A 110 -7.98 -9.20 9.75
N LYS A 111 -8.45 -8.79 8.56
CA LYS A 111 -8.08 -9.46 7.29
C LYS A 111 -6.59 -9.39 6.99
N LEU A 112 -5.91 -8.31 7.40
CA LEU A 112 -4.46 -8.25 7.26
C LEU A 112 -3.78 -9.31 8.13
N LYS A 113 -4.15 -9.40 9.42
CA LYS A 113 -3.63 -10.40 10.36
C LYS A 113 -3.83 -11.82 9.83
N GLN A 114 -5.02 -12.11 9.29
CA GLN A 114 -5.30 -13.39 8.64
C GLN A 114 -4.46 -13.61 7.38
N GLY A 115 -4.36 -12.59 6.51
CA GLY A 115 -3.62 -12.68 5.24
C GLY A 115 -2.10 -12.78 5.39
N VAL A 116 -1.58 -12.45 6.57
CA VAL A 116 -0.15 -12.61 6.93
C VAL A 116 0.06 -13.67 8.02
N SER A 117 -0.95 -14.50 8.30
CA SER A 117 -0.80 -15.61 9.24
C SER A 117 0.22 -16.63 8.71
N ARG A 118 0.82 -17.39 9.62
CA ARG A 118 1.82 -18.40 9.26
C ARG A 118 1.26 -19.41 8.27
N GLU A 119 0.05 -19.89 8.51
CA GLU A 119 -0.61 -20.91 7.70
C GLU A 119 -0.84 -20.41 6.26
N GLU A 120 -1.31 -19.17 6.11
CA GLU A 120 -1.60 -18.60 4.79
C GLU A 120 -0.29 -18.30 4.03
N LEU A 121 0.75 -17.83 4.72
CA LEU A 121 2.06 -17.63 4.12
C LEU A 121 2.73 -18.95 3.73
N GLU A 122 2.66 -19.99 4.55
CA GLU A 122 3.16 -21.34 4.24
C GLU A 122 2.46 -21.94 3.02
N LYS A 123 1.14 -21.76 2.92
CA LYS A 123 0.36 -22.15 1.74
C LYS A 123 0.83 -21.42 0.49
N MET A 124 1.02 -20.10 0.57
CA MET A 124 1.52 -19.31 -0.56
C MET A 124 2.95 -19.73 -0.98
N VAL A 125 3.84 -19.94 -0.01
CA VAL A 125 5.20 -20.45 -0.27
C VAL A 125 5.14 -21.82 -0.94
N SER A 126 4.34 -22.74 -0.40
CA SER A 126 4.18 -24.10 -0.94
C SER A 126 3.68 -24.09 -2.38
N LEU A 127 2.69 -23.24 -2.68
CA LEU A 127 2.19 -23.06 -4.04
C LEU A 127 3.26 -22.49 -4.98
N ASN A 128 4.04 -21.51 -4.53
CA ASN A 128 5.12 -20.92 -5.32
C ASN A 128 6.22 -21.95 -5.61
N VAL A 129 6.62 -22.73 -4.60
CA VAL A 129 7.61 -23.81 -4.73
C VAL A 129 7.11 -24.90 -5.67
N LYS A 130 5.87 -25.39 -5.48
CA LYS A 130 5.24 -26.40 -6.37
C LYS A 130 5.18 -25.91 -7.82
N THR A 131 4.84 -24.64 -8.04
CA THR A 131 4.80 -24.05 -9.38
C THR A 131 6.19 -24.04 -10.02
N ALA A 132 7.19 -23.57 -9.26
CA ALA A 132 8.57 -23.46 -9.73
C ALA A 132 9.25 -24.81 -9.95
N SER A 133 8.92 -25.83 -9.14
CA SER A 133 9.49 -27.17 -9.20
C SER A 133 8.79 -28.09 -10.22
N SER A 134 7.65 -27.68 -10.78
CA SER A 134 6.94 -28.47 -11.77
C SER A 134 7.84 -28.79 -12.98
N PRO A 135 7.83 -30.04 -13.51
CA PRO A 135 8.70 -30.42 -14.63
C PRO A 135 8.56 -29.49 -15.83
N LEU A 136 7.33 -29.08 -16.15
CA LEU A 136 7.05 -28.13 -17.23
C LEU A 136 7.82 -26.81 -17.05
N VAL A 137 7.79 -26.22 -15.86
CA VAL A 137 8.49 -24.95 -15.59
C VAL A 137 10.00 -25.18 -15.44
N ARG A 138 10.43 -26.31 -14.91
CA ARG A 138 11.83 -26.65 -14.69
C ARG A 138 12.60 -26.81 -16.00
N PHE A 139 12.02 -27.52 -16.98
CA PHE A 139 12.67 -27.79 -18.27
C PHE A 139 12.42 -26.70 -19.33
N MET A 140 11.50 -25.77 -19.08
CA MET A 140 11.21 -24.70 -20.03
C MET A 140 12.42 -23.76 -20.23
N PRO A 141 12.80 -23.45 -21.49
CA PRO A 141 13.84 -22.50 -21.81
C PRO A 141 13.61 -21.12 -21.17
N ASN A 142 14.68 -20.46 -20.75
CA ASN A 142 14.59 -19.18 -20.03
C ASN A 142 13.87 -18.08 -20.81
N ALA A 143 14.01 -18.03 -22.15
CA ALA A 143 13.32 -17.05 -22.99
C ALA A 143 11.78 -17.17 -22.90
N VAL A 144 11.27 -18.39 -22.99
CA VAL A 144 9.82 -18.69 -22.88
C VAL A 144 9.34 -18.40 -21.47
N LYS A 145 10.10 -18.86 -20.45
CA LYS A 145 9.80 -18.60 -19.04
C LYS A 145 9.68 -17.10 -18.74
N HIS A 146 10.65 -16.30 -19.20
CA HIS A 146 10.63 -14.85 -19.04
C HIS A 146 9.44 -14.22 -19.76
N MET A 147 9.08 -14.69 -20.96
CA MET A 147 7.91 -14.21 -21.68
C MET A 147 6.61 -14.51 -20.92
N ILE A 148 6.42 -15.74 -20.46
CA ILE A 148 5.24 -16.16 -19.69
C ILE A 148 5.12 -15.36 -18.40
N VAL A 149 6.21 -15.17 -17.66
CA VAL A 149 6.20 -14.37 -16.42
C VAL A 149 5.85 -12.91 -16.72
N LYS A 150 6.45 -12.30 -17.75
CA LYS A 150 6.12 -10.94 -18.18
C LYS A 150 4.64 -10.82 -18.58
N LEU A 151 4.12 -11.78 -19.34
CA LEU A 151 2.71 -11.81 -19.75
C LEU A 151 1.79 -11.97 -18.53
N GLY A 152 2.06 -12.94 -17.65
CA GLY A 152 1.29 -13.17 -16.43
C GLY A 152 1.25 -11.94 -15.52
N PHE A 153 2.37 -11.22 -15.38
CA PHE A 153 2.44 -9.98 -14.63
C PHE A 153 1.58 -8.87 -15.25
N ARG A 154 1.67 -8.69 -16.58
CA ARG A 154 0.87 -7.71 -17.34
C ARG A 154 -0.63 -8.01 -17.32
N TYR A 155 -1.02 -9.28 -17.46
CA TYR A 155 -2.42 -9.65 -17.60
C TYR A 155 -3.16 -9.84 -16.28
N SER A 156 -2.48 -10.37 -15.27
CA SER A 156 -3.13 -10.89 -14.06
C SER A 156 -2.56 -10.31 -12.76
N GLY A 157 -1.25 -10.14 -12.65
CA GLY A 157 -0.61 -9.72 -11.39
C GLY A 157 -1.12 -8.38 -10.86
N GLN A 158 -1.17 -7.38 -11.74
CA GLN A 158 -1.51 -6.01 -11.35
C GLN A 158 -3.01 -5.71 -11.36
N LYS A 159 -3.84 -6.59 -11.91
CA LYS A 159 -5.30 -6.43 -11.79
C LYS A 159 -5.81 -6.83 -10.40
N LYS A 160 -4.96 -7.37 -9.53
CA LYS A 160 -5.37 -7.84 -8.20
C LYS A 160 -5.52 -6.74 -7.16
N PHE A 161 -4.91 -5.58 -7.38
CA PHE A 161 -4.92 -4.46 -6.43
C PHE A 161 -5.05 -3.10 -7.11
N SER A 162 -5.42 -2.10 -6.33
CA SER A 162 -5.61 -0.71 -6.71
C SER A 162 -4.41 0.17 -6.35
N LEU A 163 -3.79 -0.08 -5.20
CA LEU A 163 -2.64 0.64 -4.64
C LEU A 163 -1.68 -0.36 -3.97
N CYS A 164 -0.38 -0.10 -3.98
CA CYS A 164 0.56 -0.76 -3.08
C CYS A 164 0.77 0.10 -1.83
N MET A 165 0.71 -0.51 -0.65
CA MET A 165 1.07 0.15 0.60
C MET A 165 2.16 -0.65 1.29
N THR A 166 3.30 -0.04 1.56
CA THR A 166 4.34 -0.63 2.43
C THR A 166 4.29 0.03 3.80
N ASN A 167 4.54 -0.77 4.83
CA ASN A 167 4.69 -0.28 6.19
C ASN A 167 6.00 -0.85 6.75
N ILE A 168 7.01 0.00 6.88
CA ILE A 168 8.31 -0.35 7.46
C ILE A 168 8.20 -0.50 8.98
N GLY A 169 7.25 0.22 9.57
CA GLY A 169 7.06 0.29 11.01
C GLY A 169 8.01 1.28 11.66
N ILE A 170 8.40 0.96 12.90
CA ILE A 170 9.25 1.81 13.72
C ILE A 170 10.72 1.52 13.39
N VAL A 171 11.42 2.53 12.88
CA VAL A 171 12.86 2.49 12.69
C VAL A 171 13.53 2.63 14.05
N LYS A 172 14.32 1.63 14.43
CA LYS A 172 15.14 1.69 15.64
C LYS A 172 16.53 2.19 15.27
N MET A 173 16.92 3.33 15.83
CA MET A 173 18.27 3.87 15.69
C MET A 173 19.05 3.67 16.99
N PRO A 174 20.38 3.50 16.90
CA PRO A 174 21.25 3.64 18.05
C PRO A 174 21.07 5.03 18.70
N PRO A 175 21.10 5.15 20.04
CA PRO A 175 20.93 6.43 20.72
C PRO A 175 21.89 7.52 20.24
N GLU A 176 23.12 7.13 19.90
CA GLU A 176 24.17 8.02 19.41
C GLU A 176 23.80 8.63 18.05
N MET A 177 23.07 7.89 17.21
CA MET A 177 22.58 8.37 15.91
C MET A 177 21.31 9.18 16.06
N ALA A 178 20.40 8.76 16.96
CA ALA A 178 19.08 9.37 17.11
C ALA A 178 19.13 10.87 17.46
N ALA A 179 20.19 11.32 18.15
CA ALA A 179 20.40 12.73 18.48
C ALA A 179 20.72 13.63 17.26
N HIS A 180 21.09 13.02 16.13
CA HIS A 180 21.52 13.73 14.91
C HIS A 180 20.55 13.54 13.74
N VAL A 181 19.44 12.83 13.93
CA VAL A 181 18.47 12.55 12.87
C VAL A 181 17.17 13.32 13.12
N ASP A 182 16.85 14.25 12.23
CA ASP A 182 15.62 15.05 12.32
C ASP A 182 14.37 14.24 11.93
N ARG A 183 14.50 13.39 10.90
CA ARG A 183 13.38 12.57 10.39
C ARG A 183 13.85 11.36 9.61
N VAL A 184 12.99 10.33 9.57
CA VAL A 184 13.12 9.18 8.67
C VAL A 184 12.12 9.27 7.55
N GLU A 185 12.59 9.04 6.33
CA GLU A 185 11.74 9.03 5.14
C GLU A 185 11.98 7.77 4.32
N SER A 186 10.90 7.25 3.75
CA SER A 186 10.95 6.21 2.74
C SER A 186 9.98 6.54 1.62
N LEU A 187 10.38 6.13 0.42
CA LEU A 187 9.69 6.41 -0.83
C LEU A 187 9.52 5.09 -1.56
N LEU A 188 8.28 4.62 -1.64
CA LEU A 188 7.99 3.44 -2.42
C LEU A 188 7.92 3.82 -3.91
N GLY A 189 8.69 3.16 -4.76
CA GLY A 189 8.58 3.35 -6.21
C GLY A 189 7.19 2.97 -6.73
N GLY A 190 6.74 3.68 -7.78
CA GLY A 190 5.56 3.26 -8.54
C GLY A 190 5.83 1.94 -9.29
N THR A 191 4.78 1.19 -9.60
CA THR A 191 4.90 0.08 -10.56
C THR A 191 4.61 0.59 -11.97
N PRO A 192 5.06 -0.06 -13.05
CA PRO A 192 4.86 0.45 -14.41
C PRO A 192 3.40 0.71 -14.83
N PHE A 193 2.42 0.19 -14.08
CA PHE A 193 0.99 0.31 -14.37
C PHE A 193 0.15 0.81 -13.19
N LYS A 194 0.64 0.70 -11.94
CA LYS A 194 0.03 1.33 -10.76
C LYS A 194 0.89 2.51 -10.37
N ARG A 195 0.31 3.67 -10.62
CA ARG A 195 0.93 4.98 -10.61
C ARG A 195 0.79 5.70 -9.27
N LEU A 196 0.23 5.03 -8.27
CA LEU A 196 0.13 5.49 -6.90
C LEU A 196 0.58 4.36 -5.98
N SER A 197 1.48 4.69 -5.08
CA SER A 197 1.99 3.85 -4.01
C SER A 197 1.94 4.64 -2.71
N ALA A 198 1.85 3.94 -1.58
CA ALA A 198 1.93 4.52 -0.26
C ALA A 198 3.04 3.84 0.55
N ASP A 199 3.76 4.64 1.31
CA ASP A 199 4.81 4.22 2.23
C ASP A 199 4.51 4.78 3.62
N ILE A 200 4.72 3.96 4.64
CA ILE A 200 4.55 4.33 6.04
C ILE A 200 5.83 3.97 6.79
N ILE A 201 6.38 4.96 7.49
CA ILE A 201 7.57 4.83 8.32
C ILE A 201 7.41 5.70 9.57
N SER A 202 8.05 5.31 10.67
CA SER A 202 7.99 6.07 11.92
C SER A 202 9.29 5.94 12.71
N ASP A 203 9.62 6.97 13.49
CA ASP A 203 10.67 6.94 14.52
C ASP A 203 10.14 6.56 15.92
N GLY A 204 8.84 6.25 16.03
CA GLY A 204 8.12 5.95 17.27
C GLY A 204 7.38 7.14 17.89
N LYS A 205 7.73 8.37 17.54
CA LYS A 205 7.04 9.61 17.96
C LYS A 205 6.22 10.19 16.81
N MET A 206 6.86 10.38 15.66
CA MET A 206 6.30 10.90 14.43
C MET A 206 6.17 9.77 13.40
N MET A 207 5.11 9.85 12.61
CA MET A 207 4.81 8.96 11.50
C MET A 207 4.81 9.77 10.22
N LEU A 208 5.51 9.25 9.23
CA LEU A 208 5.49 9.75 7.87
C LEU A 208 4.68 8.81 7.01
N ILE A 209 3.61 9.33 6.41
CA ILE A 209 2.78 8.62 5.44
C ILE A 209 3.01 9.29 4.09
N THR A 210 3.72 8.61 3.19
CA THR A 210 4.11 9.19 1.91
C THR A 210 3.36 8.53 0.76
N PHE A 211 2.66 9.33 -0.04
CA PHE A 211 2.14 8.88 -1.32
C PHE A 211 3.09 9.26 -2.45
N THR A 212 3.47 8.27 -3.24
CA THR A 212 4.36 8.45 -4.39
C THR A 212 3.63 8.10 -5.69
N GLY A 213 3.91 8.85 -6.75
CA GLY A 213 3.26 8.57 -8.03
C GLY A 213 3.57 9.54 -9.16
N ASP A 214 3.13 9.18 -10.36
CA ASP A 214 3.21 10.03 -11.57
C ASP A 214 1.81 10.41 -12.10
N ASN A 215 0.80 10.33 -11.24
CA ASN A 215 -0.58 10.67 -11.52
C ASN A 215 -0.78 12.19 -11.57
N LYS A 216 -1.52 12.69 -12.56
CA LYS A 216 -1.97 14.09 -12.58
C LYS A 216 -2.82 14.46 -11.36
N SER A 217 -3.81 13.64 -11.01
CA SER A 217 -4.72 13.92 -9.89
C SER A 217 -4.10 13.59 -8.53
N MET A 218 -4.30 14.48 -7.56
CA MET A 218 -3.97 14.29 -6.13
C MET A 218 -5.20 14.02 -5.26
N ALA A 219 -6.35 13.74 -5.87
CA ALA A 219 -7.61 13.71 -5.14
C ALA A 219 -7.65 12.62 -4.05
N VAL A 220 -7.03 11.44 -4.31
CA VAL A 220 -6.94 10.36 -3.33
C VAL A 220 -6.09 10.77 -2.12
N GLN A 221 -4.90 11.34 -2.36
CA GLN A 221 -3.98 11.79 -1.31
C GLN A 221 -4.62 12.89 -0.47
N ARG A 222 -5.21 13.88 -1.14
CA ARG A 222 -5.91 15.00 -0.51
C ARG A 222 -7.06 14.51 0.37
N ASP A 223 -7.93 13.64 -0.16
CA ASP A 223 -9.09 13.17 0.57
C ASP A 223 -8.69 12.25 1.74
N PHE A 224 -7.61 11.46 1.59
CA PHE A 224 -7.03 10.68 2.68
C PHE A 224 -6.54 11.57 3.83
N PHE A 225 -5.72 12.59 3.56
CA PHE A 225 -5.22 13.45 4.63
C PHE A 225 -6.32 14.31 5.24
N ARG A 226 -7.26 14.82 4.45
CA ARG A 226 -8.46 15.51 4.95
C ARG A 226 -9.31 14.61 5.83
N PHE A 227 -9.48 13.35 5.45
CA PHE A 227 -10.25 12.37 6.22
C PHE A 227 -9.66 12.16 7.63
N LEU A 228 -8.33 12.06 7.72
CA LEU A 228 -7.63 11.90 8.99
C LEU A 228 -7.67 13.20 9.82
N ALA A 229 -7.38 14.35 9.19
CA ALA A 229 -7.41 15.65 9.84
C ALA A 229 -8.80 16.01 10.38
N GLY A 230 -9.85 15.71 9.60
CA GLY A 230 -11.24 15.89 10.02
C GLY A 230 -11.69 15.00 11.18
N ARG A 231 -10.85 14.04 11.61
CA ARG A 231 -11.04 13.21 12.80
C ARG A 231 -10.12 13.61 13.96
N GLY A 232 -9.40 14.72 13.83
CA GLY A 232 -8.54 15.27 14.88
C GLY A 232 -7.07 14.84 14.81
N ALA A 233 -6.63 14.15 13.76
CA ALA A 233 -5.20 13.91 13.58
C ALA A 233 -4.48 15.19 13.14
N ARG A 234 -3.43 15.59 13.86
CA ARG A 234 -2.59 16.73 13.48
C ARG A 234 -1.66 16.30 12.35
N ILE A 235 -1.93 16.79 11.14
CA ILE A 235 -1.17 16.39 9.95
C ILE A 235 -0.58 17.64 9.30
N ARG A 236 0.74 17.62 9.12
CA ARG A 236 1.46 18.55 8.26
C ARG A 236 1.70 17.88 6.90
N VAL A 237 1.23 18.50 5.83
CA VAL A 237 1.40 17.96 4.47
C VAL A 237 2.54 18.70 3.78
N GLU A 238 3.52 17.97 3.28
CA GLU A 238 4.58 18.47 2.40
C GLU A 238 4.45 17.80 1.03
N CYS A 239 4.81 18.51 -0.04
CA CYS A 239 4.75 17.96 -1.40
C CYS A 239 5.90 18.52 -2.22
N ASN A 240 6.54 17.67 -3.03
CA ASN A 240 7.57 18.09 -3.98
C ASN A 240 7.00 18.59 -5.33
N ASP A 241 5.70 18.90 -5.38
CA ASP A 241 5.02 19.26 -6.62
C ASP A 241 5.24 20.74 -6.98
N TRP A 242 5.89 20.97 -8.11
CA TRP A 242 6.11 22.27 -8.73
C TRP A 242 4.81 23.00 -9.11
N GLU A 243 3.80 22.30 -9.64
CA GLU A 243 2.57 22.92 -10.16
C GLU A 243 1.70 23.55 -9.04
N SER A 244 1.92 23.15 -7.78
CA SER A 244 1.20 23.69 -6.61
C SER A 244 1.70 25.08 -6.17
N TRP A 245 2.86 25.51 -6.66
CA TRP A 245 3.55 26.75 -6.25
C TRP A 245 3.46 27.88 -7.30
N GLY A 246 2.58 27.77 -8.30
CA GLY A 246 2.36 28.88 -9.25
C GLY A 246 3.60 29.30 -10.05
N GLY A 247 4.54 28.38 -10.30
CA GLY A 247 5.75 28.65 -11.06
C GLY A 247 5.45 28.79 -12.55
N GLU A 248 5.12 30.01 -12.97
CA GLU A 248 5.39 30.49 -14.33
C GLU A 248 6.88 30.28 -14.64
N ALA A 249 7.16 29.74 -15.82
CA ALA A 249 8.47 29.77 -16.46
C ALA A 249 8.35 30.60 -17.73
#